data_AF-A0A3M1ZL77-F1
#
_entry.id   AF-A0A3M1ZL77-F1
#
_cell.length_a   1.000
_cell.length_b   1.000
_cell.length_c   1.000
_cell.angle_alpha   90.00
_cell.angle_beta   90.00
_cell.angle_gamma   90.00
#
_symmetry.space_group_name_H-M   'P 1'
#
loop_
_entity.id
_entity.type
_entity.pdbx_description
1 polymer ?
#
loop_
_entity_poly.entity_id
_entity_poly.type
_entity_poly.pdbx_seq_one_letter_code
_entity_poly.pdbx_strand_id
1 'polypeptide(L)'
;MNKAPTRDRSFPLHEDREFLSESEWVIFKLLCRPVDSFAHADAHELSEATGGQVSVSRCDQLIRTVRIRQLPGLGSWIARLLAEAGFDRDDLCRLPAKVVAARLNEHLGYPICNQATIQRLDELRMQWEEISEAEGTNA
;
A
#
# COMPACT_ATOMS: atom_id res chain seq x y z
N MET A 1 -37.81 -7.52 7.15
CA MET A 1 -36.91 -6.51 6.53
C MET A 1 -35.54 -7.13 6.41
N ASN A 2 -35.16 -7.57 5.22
CA ASN A 2 -33.84 -8.13 4.98
C ASN A 2 -32.83 -6.98 5.00
N LYS A 3 -32.00 -6.94 6.04
CA LYS A 3 -30.85 -6.04 6.10
C LYS A 3 -29.93 -6.47 4.95
N ALA A 4 -29.86 -5.67 3.89
CA ALA A 4 -28.88 -5.91 2.82
C ALA A 4 -27.50 -6.04 3.50
N PRO A 5 -26.67 -7.03 3.13
CA PRO A 5 -25.34 -7.12 3.70
C PRO A 5 -24.63 -5.80 3.38
N THR A 6 -24.21 -5.08 4.41
CA THR A 6 -23.28 -3.96 4.28
C THR A 6 -22.09 -4.50 3.50
N ARG A 7 -21.99 -4.15 2.22
CA ARG A 7 -20.82 -4.47 1.41
C ARG A 7 -19.63 -3.84 2.14
N ASP A 8 -18.76 -4.70 2.64
CA ASP A 8 -17.50 -4.27 3.22
C ASP A 8 -16.82 -3.35 2.21
N ARG A 9 -16.53 -2.12 2.64
CA ARG A 9 -15.84 -1.14 1.81
C ARG A 9 -14.34 -1.43 1.71
N SER A 10 -13.90 -2.55 2.23
CA SER A 10 -12.50 -2.96 2.17
C SER A 10 -12.21 -3.80 0.93
N PHE A 11 -10.95 -3.87 0.55
CA PHE A 11 -10.45 -4.81 -0.45
C PHE A 11 -10.56 -6.25 0.10
N PRO A 12 -10.81 -7.28 -0.72
CA PRO A 12 -10.97 -8.65 -0.19
C PRO A 12 -9.73 -9.20 0.52
N LEU A 13 -8.55 -8.60 0.30
CA LEU A 13 -7.28 -8.93 0.97
C LEU A 13 -6.79 -7.75 1.84
N HIS A 14 -7.71 -7.07 2.54
CA HIS A 14 -7.42 -5.91 3.40
C HIS A 14 -6.80 -6.28 4.77
N GLU A 15 -6.34 -7.50 4.96
CA GLU A 15 -5.77 -7.92 6.23
C GLU A 15 -4.52 -7.09 6.57
N ASP A 16 -4.41 -6.67 7.84
CA ASP A 16 -3.20 -6.09 8.36
C ASP A 16 -2.26 -7.18 8.85
N ARG A 17 -1.06 -7.22 8.27
CA ARG A 17 0.06 -8.06 8.71
C ARG A 17 1.33 -7.24 8.90
N GLU A 18 2.22 -7.74 9.75
CA GLU A 18 3.56 -7.18 9.87
C GLU A 18 4.33 -7.33 8.55
N PHE A 19 4.90 -6.23 8.07
CA PHE A 19 5.69 -6.19 6.83
C PHE A 19 7.15 -5.81 7.06
N LEU A 20 7.51 -5.52 8.31
CA LEU A 20 8.89 -5.43 8.78
C LEU A 20 9.31 -6.81 9.26
N SER A 21 10.56 -7.19 8.98
CA SER A 21 11.22 -8.26 9.71
C SER A 21 11.51 -7.84 11.15
N GLU A 22 11.77 -8.81 12.03
CA GLU A 22 12.10 -8.50 13.43
C GLU A 22 13.33 -7.59 13.56
N SER A 23 14.37 -7.80 12.74
CA SER A 23 15.57 -6.97 12.76
C SER A 23 15.27 -5.52 12.33
N GLU A 24 14.53 -5.34 11.23
CA GLU A 24 14.10 -4.01 10.76
C GLU A 24 13.28 -3.29 11.84
N TRP A 25 12.33 -4.00 12.46
CA TRP A 25 11.50 -3.45 13.53
C TRP A 25 12.33 -3.00 14.73
N VAL A 26 13.31 -3.80 15.18
CA VAL A 26 14.21 -3.42 16.28
C VAL A 26 15.01 -2.17 15.91
N ILE A 27 15.59 -2.13 14.72
CA ILE A 27 16.40 -0.98 14.25
C ILE A 27 15.56 0.29 14.27
N PHE A 28 14.39 0.29 13.63
CA PHE A 28 13.55 1.49 13.56
C PHE A 28 12.99 1.92 14.92
N LYS A 29 12.74 0.98 15.83
CA LYS A 29 12.41 1.30 17.22
C LYS A 29 13.53 2.00 17.96
N LEU A 30 14.77 1.53 17.82
CA LEU A 30 15.94 2.15 18.47
C LEU A 30 16.21 3.57 17.93
N LEU A 31 15.88 3.81 16.67
CA LEU A 31 15.94 5.13 16.04
C LEU A 31 14.75 6.04 16.41
N CYS A 32 13.81 5.56 17.25
CA CYS A 32 12.57 6.24 17.59
C CYS A 32 11.76 6.70 16.36
N ARG A 33 11.85 5.96 15.24
CA ARG A 33 11.12 6.28 14.02
C ARG A 33 9.87 5.42 13.90
N PRO A 34 8.66 5.97 14.14
CA PRO A 34 7.43 5.21 13.96
C PRO A 34 7.20 4.89 12.48
N VAL A 35 6.63 3.73 12.20
CA VAL A 35 6.44 3.23 10.82
C VAL A 35 5.60 4.18 9.96
N ASP A 36 4.59 4.83 10.53
CA ASP A 36 3.77 5.83 9.83
C ASP A 36 4.58 7.02 9.30
N SER A 37 5.68 7.37 9.96
CA SER A 37 6.53 8.48 9.53
C SER A 37 7.26 8.20 8.21
N PHE A 38 7.35 6.94 7.78
CA PHE A 38 8.04 6.56 6.56
C PHE A 38 7.37 7.16 5.32
N ALA A 39 6.06 7.44 5.35
CA ALA A 39 5.35 8.04 4.22
C ALA A 39 6.00 9.33 3.70
N HIS A 40 6.68 10.08 4.57
CA HIS A 40 7.30 11.36 4.27
C HIS A 40 8.84 11.29 4.24
N ALA A 41 9.42 10.10 4.39
CA ALA A 41 10.86 9.91 4.39
C ALA A 41 11.43 9.84 2.96
N ASP A 42 12.72 10.14 2.86
CA ASP A 42 13.55 9.77 1.71
C ASP A 42 14.23 8.40 1.96
N ALA A 43 14.39 7.60 0.90
CA ALA A 43 14.93 6.25 1.03
C ALA A 43 16.43 6.23 1.38
N HIS A 44 17.21 7.18 0.86
CA HIS A 44 18.63 7.31 1.20
C HIS A 44 18.79 7.77 2.64
N GLU A 45 18.09 8.83 3.04
CA GLU A 45 18.14 9.32 4.42
C GLU A 45 17.71 8.25 5.44
N LEU A 46 16.66 7.48 5.10
CA LEU A 46 16.19 6.40 5.97
C LEU A 46 17.23 5.29 6.10
N SER A 47 17.88 4.91 5.00
CA SER A 47 18.95 3.91 5.00
C SER A 47 20.16 4.40 5.81
N GLU A 48 20.59 5.65 5.62
CA GLU A 48 21.68 6.26 6.37
C GLU A 48 21.40 6.32 7.86
N ALA A 49 20.17 6.64 8.27
CA ALA A 49 19.75 6.63 9.67
C ALA A 49 19.89 5.23 10.32
N THR A 50 19.75 4.16 9.53
CA THR A 50 20.01 2.78 9.99
C THR A 50 21.48 2.38 9.95
N GLY A 51 22.39 3.29 9.62
CA GLY A 51 23.81 2.96 9.39
C GLY A 51 24.01 1.99 8.22
N GLY A 52 23.09 2.01 7.24
CA GLY A 52 23.10 1.08 6.10
C GLY A 52 22.66 -0.35 6.41
N GLN A 53 22.14 -0.62 7.62
CA GLN A 53 21.62 -1.95 7.98
C GLN A 53 20.36 -2.33 7.21
N VAL A 54 19.55 -1.33 6.84
CA VAL A 54 18.44 -1.49 5.90
C VAL A 54 18.85 -0.82 4.59
N SER A 55 18.82 -1.57 3.48
CA SER A 55 19.26 -1.02 2.18
C SER A 55 18.32 0.08 1.69
N VAL A 56 18.84 0.98 0.86
CA VAL A 56 18.04 2.04 0.20
C VAL A 56 16.84 1.45 -0.56
N SER A 57 17.04 0.35 -1.29
CA SER A 57 15.95 -0.32 -2.03
C SER A 57 14.85 -0.85 -1.12
N ARG A 58 15.21 -1.36 0.06
CA ARG A 58 14.24 -1.84 1.05
C ARG A 58 13.54 -0.68 1.74
N CYS A 59 14.27 0.39 2.08
CA CYS A 59 13.68 1.64 2.58
C CYS A 59 12.65 2.21 1.60
N ASP A 60 12.97 2.29 0.31
CA ASP A 60 12.04 2.71 -0.74
C ASP A 60 10.77 1.85 -0.77
N GLN A 61 10.93 0.53 -0.74
CA GLN A 61 9.79 -0.41 -0.69
C GLN A 61 8.93 -0.22 0.57
N LEU A 62 9.54 0.01 1.74
CA LEU A 62 8.82 0.27 2.99
C LEU A 62 8.04 1.59 2.90
N ILE A 63 8.65 2.63 2.36
CA ILE A 63 7.99 3.93 2.12
C ILE A 63 6.79 3.75 1.21
N ARG A 64 6.93 3.03 0.08
CA ARG A 64 5.83 2.72 -0.83
C ARG A 64 4.72 1.91 -0.16
N THR A 65 5.08 0.90 0.63
CA THR A 65 4.11 0.10 1.41
C THR A 65 3.29 0.98 2.36
N VAL A 66 3.95 1.91 3.08
CA VAL A 66 3.28 2.82 4.01
C VAL A 66 2.42 3.85 3.27
N ARG A 67 2.84 4.36 2.10
CA ARG A 67 2.01 5.25 1.29
C ARG A 67 0.78 4.54 0.72
N ILE A 68 0.93 3.31 0.27
CA ILE A 68 -0.18 2.52 -0.29
C ILE A 68 -1.18 2.14 0.80
N ARG A 69 -0.71 1.72 1.99
CA ARG A 69 -1.63 1.34 3.09
C ARG A 69 -2.48 2.51 3.61
N GLN A 70 -2.05 3.75 3.37
CA GLN A 70 -2.82 4.94 3.72
C GLN A 70 -4.03 5.15 2.79
N LEU A 71 -4.10 4.46 1.65
CA LEU A 71 -5.27 4.47 0.80
C LEU A 71 -6.43 3.75 1.50
N PRO A 72 -7.59 4.42 1.70
CA PRO A 72 -8.73 3.84 2.39
C PRO A 72 -9.18 2.52 1.76
N GLY A 73 -9.40 1.50 2.58
CA GLY A 73 -9.89 0.19 2.14
C GLY A 73 -8.80 -0.82 1.75
N LEU A 74 -7.52 -0.44 1.80
CA LEU A 74 -6.39 -1.38 1.71
C LEU A 74 -5.84 -1.72 3.10
N GLY A 75 -5.43 -2.97 3.27
CA GLY A 75 -4.65 -3.40 4.44
C GLY A 75 -3.16 -3.47 4.15
N SER A 76 -2.35 -3.59 5.20
CA SER A 76 -0.90 -3.63 5.03
C SER A 76 -0.39 -4.82 4.22
N TRP A 77 -1.12 -5.95 4.22
CA TRP A 77 -0.72 -7.13 3.44
C TRP A 77 -0.73 -6.85 1.94
N ILE A 78 -1.86 -6.41 1.38
CA ILE A 78 -1.95 -6.12 -0.05
C ILE A 78 -1.10 -4.91 -0.44
N ALA A 79 -0.98 -3.91 0.45
CA ALA A 79 -0.12 -2.76 0.22
C ALA A 79 1.34 -3.16 0.04
N ARG A 80 1.83 -4.10 0.86
CA ARG A 80 3.18 -4.65 0.75
C ARG A 80 3.37 -5.37 -0.59
N LEU A 81 2.43 -6.24 -0.99
CA LEU A 81 2.54 -6.99 -2.25
C LEU A 81 2.54 -6.07 -3.47
N LEU A 82 1.74 -4.99 -3.43
CA LEU A 82 1.73 -3.97 -4.48
C LEU A 82 3.08 -3.22 -4.56
N ALA A 83 3.64 -2.84 -3.41
CA ALA A 83 4.97 -2.23 -3.36
C ALA A 83 6.08 -3.18 -3.85
N GLU A 84 6.02 -4.47 -3.50
CA GLU A 84 6.93 -5.52 -4.02
C GLU A 84 6.85 -5.62 -5.54
N ALA A 85 5.65 -5.53 -6.11
CA ALA A 85 5.41 -5.52 -7.55
C ALA A 85 5.80 -4.21 -8.26
N GLY A 86 6.36 -3.24 -7.53
CA GLY A 86 6.86 -1.99 -8.10
C GLY A 86 5.86 -0.83 -8.13
N PHE A 87 4.64 -1.02 -7.63
CA PHE A 87 3.65 0.06 -7.61
C PHE A 87 3.95 1.09 -6.51
N ASP A 88 3.54 2.32 -6.76
CA ASP A 88 3.38 3.36 -5.75
C ASP A 88 1.90 3.78 -5.59
N ARG A 89 1.64 4.77 -4.73
CA ARG A 89 0.28 5.28 -4.49
C ARG A 89 -0.34 5.88 -5.77
N ASP A 90 0.44 6.63 -6.54
CA ASP A 90 -0.07 7.36 -7.70
C ASP A 90 -0.44 6.41 -8.84
N ASP A 91 0.33 5.33 -9.01
CA ASP A 91 0.02 4.24 -9.92
C ASP A 91 -1.36 3.65 -9.64
N LEU A 92 -1.68 3.39 -8.35
CA LEU A 92 -2.95 2.79 -7.97
C LEU A 92 -4.15 3.72 -8.19
N CYS A 93 -3.93 5.03 -8.13
CA CYS A 93 -4.95 6.02 -8.45
C CYS A 93 -5.17 6.16 -9.96
N ARG A 94 -4.12 6.03 -10.78
CA ARG A 94 -4.16 6.35 -12.22
C ARG A 94 -4.36 5.14 -13.13
N LEU A 95 -3.83 3.98 -12.76
CA LEU A 95 -3.87 2.79 -13.60
C LEU A 95 -5.22 2.08 -13.50
N PRO A 96 -5.73 1.50 -14.60
CA PRO A 96 -6.92 0.66 -14.53
C PRO A 96 -6.70 -0.53 -13.59
N ALA A 97 -7.69 -0.86 -12.76
CA ALA A 97 -7.62 -1.97 -11.80
C ALA A 97 -7.22 -3.31 -12.44
N LYS A 98 -7.66 -3.56 -13.68
CA LYS A 98 -7.25 -4.75 -14.45
C LYS A 98 -5.75 -4.80 -14.74
N VAL A 99 -5.12 -3.66 -15.01
CA VAL A 99 -3.68 -3.57 -15.29
C VAL A 99 -2.89 -3.82 -14.00
N VAL A 100 -3.32 -3.22 -12.89
CA VAL A 100 -2.70 -3.43 -11.58
C VAL A 100 -2.78 -4.91 -11.19
N ALA A 101 -3.97 -5.51 -11.26
CA ALA A 101 -4.18 -6.91 -10.93
C ALA A 101 -3.38 -7.86 -11.83
N ALA A 102 -3.31 -7.59 -13.14
CA ALA A 102 -2.55 -8.42 -14.09
C ALA A 102 -1.05 -8.42 -13.75
N ARG A 103 -0.46 -7.24 -13.55
CA ARG A 103 0.96 -7.09 -13.20
C ARG A 103 1.28 -7.67 -11.81
N LEU A 104 0.39 -7.51 -10.84
CA LEU A 104 0.57 -8.13 -9.52
C LEU A 104 0.55 -9.67 -9.62
N ASN A 105 -0.42 -10.23 -10.34
CA ASN A 105 -0.49 -11.67 -10.58
C ASN A 105 0.75 -12.20 -11.32
N GLU A 106 1.25 -11.44 -12.29
CA GLU A 106 2.48 -11.76 -13.02
C GLU A 106 3.70 -11.75 -12.08
N HIS A 107 3.84 -10.71 -11.25
CA HIS A 107 4.92 -10.61 -10.28
C HIS A 107 4.93 -11.78 -9.28
N LEU A 108 3.76 -12.21 -8.81
CA LEU A 108 3.64 -13.32 -7.86
C LEU A 108 3.73 -14.70 -8.52
N GLY A 109 3.54 -14.80 -9.83
CA GLY A 109 3.49 -16.06 -10.57
C GLY A 109 2.19 -16.87 -10.38
N TYR A 110 1.16 -16.30 -9.77
CA TYR A 110 -0.16 -16.93 -9.59
C TYR A 110 -1.29 -15.90 -9.47
N PRO A 111 -2.56 -16.26 -9.82
CA PRO A 111 -3.66 -15.31 -9.87
C PRO A 111 -4.26 -15.03 -8.49
N ILE A 112 -3.60 -14.19 -7.68
CA ILE A 112 -4.13 -13.73 -6.39
C ILE A 112 -5.33 -12.80 -6.57
N CYS A 113 -5.32 -11.98 -7.61
CA CYS A 113 -6.40 -11.07 -7.96
C CYS A 113 -7.33 -11.70 -9.00
N ASN A 114 -8.53 -12.04 -8.56
CA ASN A 114 -9.64 -12.50 -9.41
C ASN A 114 -10.58 -11.34 -9.83
N GLN A 115 -11.64 -11.65 -10.59
CA GLN A 115 -12.59 -10.62 -11.04
C GLN A 115 -13.24 -9.83 -9.91
N ALA A 116 -13.55 -10.45 -8.77
CA ALA A 116 -14.12 -9.75 -7.62
C ALA A 116 -13.13 -8.74 -7.02
N THR A 117 -11.85 -9.11 -6.91
CA THR A 117 -10.80 -8.17 -6.45
C THR A 117 -10.58 -7.03 -7.44
N ILE A 118 -10.63 -7.30 -8.75
CA ILE A 118 -10.49 -6.28 -9.80
C ILE A 118 -11.63 -5.27 -9.69
N GLN A 119 -12.87 -5.74 -9.59
CA GLN A 119 -14.03 -4.87 -9.44
C GLN A 119 -13.91 -4.02 -8.16
N ARG A 120 -13.52 -4.63 -7.04
CA ARG A 120 -13.38 -3.90 -5.79
C ARG A 120 -12.25 -2.87 -5.83
N LEU A 121 -11.13 -3.18 -6.48
CA LEU A 121 -10.04 -2.22 -6.66
C LEU A 121 -10.48 -1.03 -7.51
N ASP A 122 -11.28 -1.26 -8.55
CA ASP A 122 -11.80 -0.16 -9.39
C ASP A 122 -12.78 0.73 -8.62
N GLU A 123 -13.67 0.14 -7.81
CA GLU A 123 -14.56 0.88 -6.91
C GLU A 123 -13.79 1.71 -5.87
N LEU A 124 -12.69 1.18 -5.33
CA LEU A 124 -11.81 1.91 -4.41
C LEU A 124 -11.08 3.06 -5.09
N ARG A 125 -10.56 2.83 -6.31
CA ARG A 125 -9.87 3.85 -7.11
C ARG A 125 -10.74 5.07 -7.35
N MET A 126 -12.01 4.87 -7.74
CA MET A 126 -12.97 5.96 -7.93
C MET A 126 -13.18 6.77 -6.64
N GLN A 127 -13.22 6.11 -5.47
CA GLN A 127 -13.35 6.80 -4.19
C GLN A 127 -12.12 7.64 -3.84
N TRP A 128 -10.92 7.18 -4.18
CA TRP A 128 -9.69 7.93 -3.94
C TRP A 128 -9.57 9.17 -4.85
N GLU A 129 -10.09 9.08 -6.08
CA GLU A 129 -10.21 10.23 -6.99
C GLU A 129 -11.13 11.30 -6.39
N GLU A 130 -12.33 10.92 -5.92
CA GLU A 130 -13.27 11.84 -5.27
C GLU A 130 -12.68 12.54 -4.03
N ILE A 131 -11.93 11.80 -3.21
CA ILE A 131 -11.25 12.37 -2.03
C ILE A 131 -10.17 13.39 -2.45
N SER A 132 -9.38 13.05 -3.47
CA SER A 132 -8.29 13.92 -3.95
C SER A 132 -8.83 15.22 -4.56
N GLU A 133 -9.96 15.16 -5.28
CA GLU A 133 -10.64 16.34 -5.83
C GLU A 133 -11.22 17.24 -4.73
N ALA A 134 -11.78 16.65 -3.67
CA ALA A 134 -12.31 17.39 -2.52
C ALA A 134 -11.21 18.12 -1.72
N GLU A 135 -10.02 17.53 -1.61
CA GLU A 135 -8.86 18.16 -0.95
C GLU A 135 -8.28 19.31 -1.78
N GLY A 136 -8.28 19.19 -3.12
CA GLY A 136 -7.79 20.24 -4.04
C GLY A 136 -8.72 21.45 -4.19
N THR A 137 -10.00 21.32 -3.86
CA THR A 137 -11.00 22.42 -3.98
C THR A 137 -11.01 23.35 -2.76
N ASN A 138 -10.29 23.01 -1.68
CA ASN A 138 -10.18 23.81 -0.46
C ASN A 138 -8.80 24.47 -0.26
N ALA A 139 -7.97 24.53 -1.32
CA ALA A 139 -6.64 25.16 -1.31
C ALA A 139 -6.63 26.55 -1.97
#